data_AF-A0A4S8LED4-F1
#
_entry.id   AF-A0A4S8LED4-F1
#
_cell.length_a   1.000
_cell.length_b   1.000
_cell.length_c   1.000
_cell.angle_alpha   90.00
_cell.angle_beta   90.00
_cell.angle_gamma   90.00
#
_symmetry.space_group_name_H-M   'P 1'
#
loop_
_entity.id
_entity.type
_entity.pdbx_description
1 polymer ?
#
loop_
_entity_poly.entity_id
_entity_poly.type
_entity_poly.pdbx_seq_one_letter_code
_entity_poly.pdbx_strand_id
1 'polypeptide(L)' 'MAVHGTSEKAWQSISASGLSKMARNHIHMAQGLGVDGVVSIRNNSRILIYVNVEKALASRIPFYL' A
#
# COMPACT_ATOMS: atom_id res chain seq x y z
N MET A 1 4.81 3.94 9.10
CA MET A 1 5.26 3.47 7.77
C MET A 1 4.01 3.21 6.93
N ALA A 2 4.03 3.33 5.60
CA ALA A 2 2.86 3.00 4.76
C ALA A 2 3.24 1.87 3.81
N VAL A 3 2.67 0.69 4.03
CA VAL A 3 2.99 -0.52 3.25
C VAL A 3 1.72 -1.09 2.61
N HIS A 4 1.81 -1.45 1.34
CA HIS A 4 0.73 -2.14 0.64
C HIS A 4 1.20 -3.54 0.22
N GLY A 5 0.47 -4.57 0.67
CA GLY A 5 0.70 -5.94 0.25
C GLY A 5 -0.09 -6.28 -1.00
N THR A 6 0.55 -6.89 -1.99
CA THR A 6 -0.10 -7.29 -3.24
C THR A 6 0.40 -8.65 -3.76
N SER A 7 -0.27 -9.17 -4.78
CA SER A 7 0.12 -10.41 -5.47
C SER A 7 1.03 -10.11 -6.67
N GLU A 8 1.80 -11.10 -7.11
CA GLU A 8 2.64 -11.00 -8.33
C GLU A 8 1.83 -10.60 -9.58
N LYS A 9 0.61 -11.14 -9.71
CA LYS A 9 -0.29 -10.80 -10.82
C LYS A 9 -0.71 -9.33 -10.78
N ALA A 10 -1.09 -8.81 -9.62
CA ALA A 10 -1.50 -7.42 -9.49
C ALA A 10 -0.31 -6.47 -9.65
N TRP A 11 0.89 -6.87 -9.23
CA TRP A 11 2.12 -6.10 -9.38
C TRP A 11 2.40 -5.72 -10.84
N GLN A 12 2.14 -6.60 -11.80
CA GLN A 12 2.35 -6.31 -13.23
C GLN A 12 1.62 -5.04 -13.70
N SER A 13 0.43 -4.78 -13.17
CA SER A 13 -0.34 -3.56 -13.48
C SER A 13 0.09 -2.39 -12.58
N ILE A 14 0.33 -2.65 -11.30
CA ILE A 14 0.72 -1.60 -10.33
C ILE A 14 2.07 -0.98 -10.68
N SER A 15 3.03 -1.75 -11.17
CA SER A 15 4.36 -1.25 -11.54
C SER A 15 4.31 -0.26 -12.71
N ALA A 16 3.33 -0.40 -13.60
CA ALA A 16 3.14 0.48 -14.75
C ALA A 16 2.23 1.69 -14.45
N SER A 17 1.20 1.51 -13.61
CA SER A 17 0.13 2.50 -13.42
C SER A 17 0.01 3.07 -12.01
N GLY A 18 0.79 2.56 -11.06
CA GLY A 18 0.70 2.93 -9.66
C GLY A 18 -0.41 2.20 -8.90
N LEU A 19 -0.53 2.51 -7.61
CA LEU A 19 -1.58 1.97 -6.75
C LEU A 19 -2.93 2.62 -7.07
N SER A 20 -4.00 1.84 -7.02
CA SER A 20 -5.37 2.29 -7.26
C SER A 20 -6.27 1.95 -6.09
N LYS A 21 -7.24 2.82 -5.80
CA LYS A 21 -8.31 2.55 -4.83
C LYS A 21 -9.25 1.44 -5.30
N MET A 22 -9.21 1.09 -6.59
CA MET A 22 -10.14 0.16 -7.23
C MET A 22 -11.60 0.58 -6.93
N ALA A 23 -12.43 -0.33 -6.43
CA ALA A 23 -13.81 -0.07 -6.05
C ALA A 23 -13.98 0.61 -4.66
N ARG A 24 -12.90 0.96 -3.96
CA ARG A 24 -12.94 1.59 -2.62
C ARG A 24 -12.83 3.13 -2.73
N ASN A 25 -12.96 3.78 -1.58
CA ASN A 25 -12.81 5.24 -1.45
C ASN A 25 -11.33 5.66 -1.35
N HIS A 26 -10.50 4.87 -0.68
CA HIS A 26 -9.08 5.16 -0.47
C HIS A 26 -8.20 3.94 -0.77
N ILE A 27 -6.91 4.17 -1.03
CA ILE A 27 -5.90 3.12 -1.05
C ILE A 27 -5.55 2.81 0.40
N HIS A 28 -5.74 1.56 0.82
CA HIS A 28 -5.47 1.14 2.18
C HIS A 28 -4.00 0.70 2.33
N MET A 29 -3.38 1.12 3.43
CA MET A 29 -1.98 0.88 3.76
C MET A 29 -1.89 0.29 5.17
N ALA A 30 -0.89 -0.55 5.41
CA ALA A 30 -0.48 -1.00 6.73
C ALA A 30 0.47 0.01 7.37
N GLN A 31 0.33 0.25 8.68
CA GLN A 31 1.24 1.12 9.44
C GLN A 31 2.59 0.46 9.77
N GLY A 32 2.67 -0.87 9.63
CA GLY A 32 3.86 -1.70 9.85
C GLY A 32 3.68 -3.13 9.33
N LEU A 33 4.75 -3.91 9.34
CA LEU A 33 4.74 -5.35 9.14
C LEU A 33 4.61 -5.96 10.54
N GLY A 34 3.45 -6.51 10.86
CA GLY A 34 3.06 -6.80 12.24
C GLY A 34 4.13 -7.47 13.09
N VAL A 35 4.48 -6.82 14.20
CA VAL A 35 4.96 -7.47 15.42
C VAL A 35 3.83 -7.64 16.46
N ASP A 36 2.76 -6.84 16.34
CA ASP A 36 1.65 -6.79 17.32
C ASP A 36 0.25 -7.04 16.71
N GLY A 37 0.13 -7.95 15.74
CA GLY A 37 -1.17 -8.53 15.37
C GLY A 37 -2.10 -7.71 14.47
N VAL A 38 -1.78 -6.45 14.12
CA VAL A 38 -2.55 -5.69 13.10
C VAL A 38 -1.88 -5.85 11.73
N VAL A 39 -2.12 -7.00 11.10
CA VAL A 39 -1.64 -7.26 9.74
C VAL A 39 -2.76 -6.96 8.75
N SER A 40 -2.77 -5.76 8.16
CA SER A 40 -3.66 -5.44 7.03
C SER A 40 -3.15 -6.00 5.69
N ILE A 41 -2.06 -6.76 5.72
CA ILE A 41 -1.49 -7.48 4.58
C ILE A 41 -2.02 -8.91 4.59
N ARG A 42 -2.72 -9.31 3.52
CA ARG A 42 -3.21 -10.70 3.42
C ARG A 42 -2.02 -11.66 3.40
N ASN A 43 -2.15 -12.82 4.05
CA ASN A 43 -1.11 -13.85 4.13
C ASN A 43 -0.55 -14.31 2.77
N ASN A 44 -1.28 -14.12 1.67
CA ASN A 44 -0.83 -14.48 0.33
C ASN A 44 -0.16 -13.32 -0.44
N SER A 45 0.06 -12.18 0.19
CA SER A 45 0.75 -11.04 -0.43
C SER A 45 2.24 -11.35 -0.49
N ARG A 46 2.73 -11.65 -1.69
CA ARG A 46 4.15 -11.99 -1.93
C ARG A 46 5.02 -10.76 -2.21
N ILE A 47 4.40 -9.62 -2.51
CA ILE A 47 5.09 -8.38 -2.83
C ILE A 47 4.64 -7.30 -1.84
N LEU A 48 5.63 -6.59 -1.29
CA LEU A 48 5.44 -5.46 -0.38
C LEU A 48 5.86 -4.18 -1.09
N ILE A 49 4.94 -3.23 -1.17
CA ILE A 49 5.17 -1.90 -1.74
C ILE A 49 5.29 -0.92 -0.58
N TYR A 50 6.46 -0.31 -0.43
CA TYR A 50 6.71 0.72 0.58
C TYR A 50 6.49 2.09 -0.05
N VAL A 51 5.60 2.88 0.54
CA VAL A 51 5.37 4.25 0.09
C VAL A 51 6.27 5.18 0.90
N ASN A 52 7.04 5.99 0.17
CA ASN A 52 7.73 7.13 0.77
C ASN A 52 6.69 8.22 1.08
N VAL A 53 6.16 8.19 2.30
CA VAL A 53 5.10 9.10 2.75
C VAL A 53 5.56 10.55 2.72
N GLU A 54 6.80 10.84 3.13
CA GLU A 54 7.36 12.20 3.13
C GLU A 54 7.35 12.80 1.71
N LYS A 55 7.86 12.07 0.71
CA LYS A 55 7.83 12.51 -0.68
C LYS A 55 6.41 12.64 -1.23
N ALA A 56 5.51 11.73 -0.84
CA ALA A 56 4.11 11.77 -1.28
C ALA A 56 3.38 13.01 -0.73
N LEU A 57 3.57 13.34 0.55
CA LEU A 57 3.04 14.54 1.18
C LEU A 57 3.65 15.82 0.58
N ALA A 58 4.96 15.83 0.32
CA ALA A 58 5.63 16.94 -0.37
C ALA A 58 5.06 17.14 -1.80
N SER A 59 4.64 16.05 -2.44
CA SER A 59 3.96 16.05 -3.75
C SER A 59 2.45 16.33 -3.64
N ARG A 60 1.95 16.70 -2.45
CA ARG A 60 0.55 17.00 -2.14
C ARG A 60 -0.44 15.83 -2.34
N ILE A 61 0.02 14.59 -2.20
CA ILE A 61 -0.87 13.42 -2.16
C ILE A 61 -1.47 13.32 -0.74
N PRO A 62 -2.81 13.35 -0.60
CA PRO A 62 -3.44 13.36 0.71
C PRO A 62 -3.44 11.97 1.36
N PHE A 63 -3.24 11.95 2.68
CA PHE A 63 -3.38 10.77 3.54
C PHE A 63 -4.44 11.06 4.61
N TYR A 64 -5.14 10.00 5.02
CA TYR A 64 -6.27 10.06 5.95
C TYR A 64 -6.08 8.99 7.04
N LEU A 65 -6.55 9.29 8.26
CA LEU A 65 -6.62 8.36 9.39
C LEU A 65 -8.00 7.71 9.46
#